data_AF-A0A4Y5RC13-F1
#
_entry.id   AF-A0A4Y5RC13-F1
#
_cell.length_a   1.000
_cell.length_b   1.000
_cell.length_c   1.000
_cell.angle_alpha   90.00
_cell.angle_beta   90.00
_cell.angle_gamma   90.00
#
_symmetry.space_group_name_H-M   'P 1'
#
loop_
_entity.id
_entity.type
_entity.pdbx_description
1 polymer ?
#
loop_
_entity_poly.entity_id
_entity_poly.type
_entity_poly.pdbx_seq_one_letter_code
_entity_poly.pdbx_strand_id
1 'polypeptide(L)'
;MDGIKYAVFTEKSIRLLGNNQYTSNVESGSTRTEIKHWVELFFGVKVIAMNSHRLPGKGRRMGHTMHYRRMIITLQPGYSIPPLIEKRTSKKILNNKHGDTFIQNFYPEHTQWSRRQSSEIQCTK
;
A
#
# COMPACT_ATOMS: atom_id res chain seq x y z
N MET A 1 -5.39 -18.93 1.33
CA MET A 1 -4.53 -19.12 0.14
C MET A 1 -4.06 -17.75 -0.25
N ASP A 2 -2.81 -17.41 0.07
CA ASP A 2 -2.32 -16.04 -0.03
C ASP A 2 -1.47 -15.91 -1.28
N GLY A 3 -2.12 -15.69 -2.42
CA GLY A 3 -1.46 -15.60 -3.73
C GLY A 3 -0.62 -14.33 -3.91
N ILE A 4 -0.97 -13.24 -3.23
CA ILE A 4 -0.26 -11.95 -3.33
C ILE A 4 0.68 -11.77 -2.15
N LYS A 5 1.99 -11.63 -2.42
CA LYS A 5 3.00 -11.49 -1.37
C LYS A 5 3.27 -10.03 -1.02
N TYR A 6 3.56 -9.19 -2.02
CA TYR A 6 3.92 -7.79 -1.76
C TYR A 6 3.64 -6.88 -2.96
N ALA A 7 3.19 -5.65 -2.67
CA ALA A 7 3.12 -4.58 -3.65
C ALA A 7 4.54 -4.11 -4.02
N VAL A 8 4.73 -3.71 -5.28
CA VAL A 8 6.03 -3.29 -5.80
C VAL A 8 6.03 -1.78 -5.98
N PHE A 9 6.88 -1.11 -5.20
CA PHE A 9 7.09 0.33 -5.28
C PHE A 9 8.46 0.62 -5.91
N THR A 10 8.43 1.08 -7.15
CA THR A 10 9.58 1.48 -7.97
C THR A 10 9.14 2.70 -8.77
N GLU A 11 10.05 3.54 -9.28
CA GLU A 11 9.66 4.68 -10.13
C GLU A 11 8.77 4.25 -11.31
N LYS A 12 9.10 3.11 -11.93
CA LYS A 12 8.29 2.55 -13.01
C LYS A 12 6.87 2.18 -12.55
N SER A 13 6.71 1.56 -11.39
CA SER A 13 5.37 1.21 -10.90
C SER A 13 4.59 2.44 -10.45
N ILE A 14 5.25 3.49 -9.96
CA ILE A 14 4.61 4.79 -9.68
C ILE A 14 4.11 5.44 -10.98
N ARG A 15 4.88 5.37 -12.07
CA ARG A 15 4.41 5.84 -13.38
C ARG A 15 3.20 5.05 -13.88
N LEU A 16 3.19 3.73 -13.70
CA LEU A 16 2.07 2.86 -14.07
C LEU A 16 0.82 3.12 -13.21
N LEU A 17 1.01 3.49 -11.94
CA LEU A 17 -0.08 3.82 -11.03
C LEU A 17 -0.93 4.98 -11.55
N GLY A 18 -0.33 5.97 -12.22
CA GLY A 18 -1.05 7.05 -12.89
C GLY A 18 -2.04 6.59 -13.97
N ASN A 19 -1.83 5.39 -14.52
CA ASN A 19 -2.70 4.75 -15.50
C ASN A 19 -3.61 3.67 -14.88
N ASN A 20 -3.86 3.72 -13.56
CA ASN A 20 -4.60 2.71 -12.79
C ASN A 20 -4.04 1.28 -12.93
N GLN A 21 -2.73 1.18 -13.14
CA GLN A 21 -2.02 -0.09 -13.21
C GLN A 21 -1.21 -0.32 -11.94
N TYR A 22 -1.51 -1.42 -11.26
CA TYR A 22 -0.91 -1.79 -9.98
C TYR A 22 0.05 -2.95 -10.18
N THR A 23 1.24 -2.85 -9.60
CA THR A 23 2.27 -3.89 -9.72
C THR A 23 2.44 -4.62 -8.40
N SER A 24 2.26 -5.95 -8.41
CA SER A 24 2.39 -6.80 -7.24
C SER A 24 3.17 -8.07 -7.55
N ASN A 25 3.92 -8.58 -6.59
CA ASN A 25 4.60 -9.86 -6.70
C ASN A 25 3.75 -10.97 -6.07
N VAL A 26 3.67 -12.07 -6.80
CA VAL A 26 2.77 -13.21 -6.54
C VAL A 26 3.60 -14.49 -6.55
N GLU A 27 3.17 -15.47 -5.77
CA GLU A 27 3.69 -16.82 -5.82
C GLU A 27 3.55 -17.43 -7.23
N SER A 28 4.57 -18.15 -7.69
CA SER A 28 4.54 -18.75 -9.04
C SER A 28 3.49 -19.85 -9.23
N GLY A 29 2.95 -20.41 -8.13
CA GLY A 29 1.94 -21.46 -8.15
C GLY A 29 0.50 -20.97 -8.34
N SER A 30 0.24 -19.68 -8.14
CA SER A 30 -1.13 -19.14 -8.22
C SER A 30 -1.57 -18.89 -9.66
N THR A 31 -2.83 -19.20 -9.96
CA THR A 31 -3.40 -18.95 -11.29
C THR A 31 -3.88 -17.51 -11.44
N ARG A 32 -3.92 -17.01 -12.68
CA ARG A 32 -4.41 -15.65 -12.98
C ARG A 32 -5.86 -15.47 -12.53
N THR A 33 -6.67 -16.52 -12.62
CA THR A 33 -8.09 -16.47 -12.29
C THR A 33 -8.32 -16.34 -10.79
N GLU A 34 -7.59 -17.11 -9.99
CA GLU A 34 -7.63 -17.04 -8.52
C GLU A 34 -7.27 -15.65 -8.02
N ILE A 35 -6.17 -15.09 -8.53
CA ILE A 35 -5.69 -13.77 -8.11
C ILE A 35 -6.70 -12.69 -8.50
N LYS A 36 -7.29 -12.78 -9.70
CA LYS A 36 -8.30 -11.82 -10.16
C LYS A 36 -9.48 -11.83 -9.20
N HIS A 37 -10.02 -13.00 -8.91
CA HIS A 37 -11.17 -13.15 -8.03
C HIS A 37 -10.86 -12.65 -6.62
N TRP A 38 -9.69 -12.98 -6.08
CA TRP A 38 -9.26 -12.52 -4.76
C TRP A 38 -9.15 -10.98 -4.68
N VAL A 39 -8.55 -10.34 -5.68
CA VAL A 39 -8.43 -8.87 -5.73
C VAL A 39 -9.80 -8.20 -5.82
N GLU A 40 -10.70 -8.75 -6.63
CA GLU A 40 -12.06 -8.22 -6.78
C GLU A 40 -12.86 -8.34 -5.47
N LEU A 41 -12.77 -9.48 -4.78
CA LEU A 41 -13.45 -9.70 -3.50
C LEU A 41 -12.86 -8.87 -2.35
N PHE A 42 -11.53 -8.81 -2.23
CA PHE A 42 -10.87 -8.18 -1.08
C PHE A 42 -10.95 -6.65 -1.13
N PHE A 43 -10.76 -6.05 -2.31
CA PHE A 43 -10.76 -4.59 -2.47
C PHE A 43 -12.10 -4.04 -2.99
N GLY A 44 -13.04 -4.89 -3.40
CA GLY A 44 -14.30 -4.45 -4.00
C GLY A 44 -14.11 -3.70 -5.32
N VAL A 45 -13.05 -4.02 -6.06
CA VAL A 45 -12.70 -3.37 -7.34
C VAL A 45 -13.01 -4.27 -8.52
N LYS A 46 -13.08 -3.71 -9.72
CA LYS A 46 -13.23 -4.48 -10.96
C LYS A 46 -11.93 -4.49 -11.77
N VAL A 47 -11.44 -5.68 -12.11
CA VAL A 47 -10.19 -5.86 -12.87
C VAL A 47 -10.50 -6.06 -14.36
N ILE A 48 -9.98 -5.18 -15.21
CA ILE A 48 -10.12 -5.30 -16.67
C ILE A 48 -9.17 -6.37 -17.20
N ALA A 49 -7.88 -6.19 -16.92
CA ALA A 49 -6.82 -7.01 -17.46
C ALA A 49 -5.70 -7.19 -16.43
N MET A 50 -4.99 -8.31 -16.52
CA MET A 50 -3.91 -8.60 -15.56
C MET A 50 -2.71 -9.28 -16.22
N ASN A 51 -1.59 -8.62 -16.43
CA ASN A 51 -0.46 -9.23 -17.12
C ASN A 51 0.51 -9.87 -16.13
N SER A 52 1.02 -11.06 -16.45
CA SER A 52 1.99 -11.77 -15.62
C SER A 52 3.32 -11.92 -16.36
N HIS A 53 4.43 -11.78 -15.66
CA HIS A 53 5.75 -12.16 -16.17
C HIS A 53 6.63 -12.72 -15.07
N ARG A 54 7.55 -13.61 -15.43
CA ARG A 54 8.57 -14.12 -14.50
C ARG A 54 9.77 -13.18 -14.52
N LEU A 55 10.23 -12.79 -13.35
CA LEU A 55 11.42 -11.95 -13.25
C LEU A 55 12.68 -12.80 -13.47
N PRO A 56 13.72 -12.23 -14.11
CA PRO A 56 14.99 -12.91 -14.24
C PRO A 56 15.56 -13.18 -12.84
N GLY A 57 16.10 -14.38 -12.66
CA GLY A 57 16.74 -14.75 -11.41
C GLY A 57 17.98 -13.89 -11.17
N LYS A 58 18.11 -13.33 -9.98
CA LYS A 58 19.36 -12.65 -9.59
C LYS A 58 20.38 -13.73 -9.23
N GLY A 59 21.43 -13.87 -10.03
CA GLY A 59 22.53 -14.78 -9.74
C GLY A 59 23.13 -14.48 -8.37
N ARG A 60 23.22 -15.48 -7.50
CA ARG A 60 23.86 -15.41 -6.17
C ARG A 60 24.94 -16.48 -6.09
N ARG A 61 26.05 -16.19 -5.39
CA ARG A 61 27.18 -17.12 -5.23
C ARG A 61 26.80 -18.41 -4.49
N MET A 62 25.85 -18.34 -3.55
CA MET A 62 25.20 -19.49 -2.92
C MET A 62 23.74 -19.13 -2.59
N GLY A 63 22.83 -20.09 -2.78
CA GLY A 63 21.42 -19.98 -2.37
C GLY A 63 20.41 -19.92 -3.53
N HIS A 64 19.19 -20.39 -3.24
CA HIS A 64 18.08 -20.45 -4.20
C HIS A 64 17.51 -19.07 -4.52
N THR A 65 17.19 -18.87 -5.81
CA THR A 65 16.48 -17.70 -6.30
C THR A 65 15.00 -17.80 -5.92
N MET A 66 14.47 -16.79 -5.23
CA MET A 66 13.05 -16.75 -4.90
C MET A 66 12.17 -16.77 -6.17
N HIS A 67 11.24 -17.72 -6.24
CA HIS A 67 10.33 -17.90 -7.36
C HIS A 67 9.06 -17.09 -7.17
N TYR A 68 9.07 -15.85 -7.65
CA TYR A 68 7.87 -15.03 -7.75
C TYR A 68 7.67 -14.57 -9.20
N ARG A 69 6.41 -14.32 -9.54
CA ARG A 69 6.00 -13.68 -10.78
C ARG A 69 5.55 -12.26 -10.44
N ARG A 70 5.75 -11.34 -11.37
CA ARG A 70 5.26 -9.98 -11.25
C ARG A 70 3.99 -9.83 -12.04
N MET A 71 2.96 -9.36 -11.34
CA MET A 71 1.63 -9.12 -11.87
C MET A 71 1.44 -7.62 -12.04
N ILE A 72 0.93 -7.23 -13.21
CA ILE A 72 0.50 -5.87 -13.53
C ILE A 72 -1.02 -5.93 -13.69
N ILE A 73 -1.73 -5.38 -12.72
CA ILE A 73 -3.18 -5.43 -12.61
C ILE A 73 -3.72 -4.10 -13.13
N THR A 74 -4.59 -4.16 -14.13
CA THR A 74 -5.28 -2.98 -14.68
C THR A 74 -6.69 -2.94 -14.13
N LEU A 75 -7.00 -1.90 -13.36
CA LEU A 75 -8.33 -1.70 -12.81
C LEU A 75 -9.23 -0.97 -13.80
N GLN A 76 -10.53 -1.11 -13.60
CA GLN A 76 -11.49 -0.27 -14.29
C GLN A 76 -11.35 1.20 -13.86
N PRO A 77 -11.44 2.17 -14.80
CA PRO A 77 -11.47 3.59 -14.45
C PRO A 77 -12.56 3.87 -13.42
N GLY A 78 -12.22 4.60 -12.36
CA GLY A 78 -13.13 4.90 -11.24
C GLY A 78 -12.89 4.05 -10.00
N TYR A 79 -12.17 2.93 -10.11
CA TYR A 79 -11.71 2.16 -8.96
C TYR A 79 -10.26 2.49 -8.62
N SER A 80 -9.96 2.64 -7.33
CA SER A 80 -8.61 2.90 -6.83
C SER A 80 -8.33 2.02 -5.62
N ILE A 81 -7.18 1.35 -5.62
CA ILE A 81 -6.69 0.63 -4.43
C ILE A 81 -5.90 1.63 -3.56
N PRO A 82 -6.28 1.82 -2.29
CA PRO A 82 -5.53 2.70 -1.39
C PRO A 82 -4.11 2.13 -1.18
N PRO A 83 -3.06 2.96 -1.28
CA PRO A 83 -1.70 2.49 -1.03
C PRO A 83 -1.53 2.08 0.43
N LEU A 84 -1.04 0.87 0.67
CA LEU A 84 -0.69 0.33 1.98
C LEU A 84 0.62 0.94 2.51
N ILE A 85 0.68 2.26 2.59
CA ILE A 85 1.76 2.98 3.24
C ILE A 85 1.25 3.34 4.63
N GLU A 86 1.73 2.64 5.66
CA GLU A 86 1.59 3.15 7.03
C GLU A 86 2.27 4.51 7.09
N LYS A 87 1.44 5.55 7.21
CA LYS A 87 1.98 6.88 7.48
C LYS A 87 2.45 6.88 8.92
N ARG A 88 3.75 7.04 9.13
CA ARG A 88 4.32 7.23 10.48
C ARG A 88 3.61 8.42 11.12
N THR A 89 2.84 8.16 12.17
CA THR A 89 2.29 9.23 13.00
C THR A 89 3.46 9.88 13.72
N SER A 90 3.81 11.10 13.33
CA SER A 90 4.82 11.88 14.03
C SER A 90 4.18 12.49 15.29
N LYS A 91 4.65 12.06 16.47
CA LYS A 91 4.34 12.74 17.73
C LYS A 91 5.35 13.85 17.95
N LYS A 92 4.87 15.08 18.13
CA LYS A 92 5.72 16.20 18.56
C LYS A 92 5.46 16.47 20.03
N ILE A 93 6.49 16.32 20.86
CA ILE A 93 6.46 16.71 22.27
C ILE A 93 6.91 18.17 22.33
N LEU A 94 6.05 19.05 22.84
CA LEU A 94 6.33 20.46 23.04
C LEU A 94 6.32 20.76 24.53
N ASN A 95 7.40 21.38 25.02
CA ASN A 95 7.52 21.79 26.43
C ASN A 95 7.30 23.30 26.52
N ASN A 96 6.40 23.74 27.41
CA ASN A 96 6.16 25.16 27.65
C ASN A 96 7.06 25.68 28.78
N LYS A 97 7.31 27.00 28.80
CA LYS A 97 8.13 27.67 29.83
C LYS A 97 7.57 27.55 31.26
N HIS A 98 6.34 27.06 31.41
CA HIS A 98 5.67 26.80 32.68
C HIS A 98 5.78 25.34 33.15
N GLY A 99 6.49 24.46 32.42
CA GLY A 99 6.71 23.06 32.82
C GLY A 99 5.73 22.04 32.22
N ASP A 100 4.67 22.50 31.55
CA ASP A 100 3.68 21.62 30.93
C ASP A 100 4.21 20.98 29.64
N THR A 101 3.98 19.66 29.48
CA THR A 101 4.30 18.89 28.27
C THR A 101 3.05 18.66 27.45
N PHE A 102 3.06 19.07 26.18
CA PHE A 102 1.96 18.85 25.23
C PHE A 102 2.39 17.87 24.15
N ILE A 103 1.54 16.87 23.91
CA ILE A 103 1.75 15.91 22.81
C ILE A 103 0.81 16.29 21.67
N GLN A 104 1.39 16.77 20.57
CA GLN A 104 0.64 17.00 19.33
C GLN A 104 0.82 15.78 18.41
N ASN A 105 -0.24 14.99 18.25
CA ASN A 105 -0.27 13.88 17.30
C ASN A 105 -0.67 14.42 15.93
N PHE A 106 0.23 14.33 14.94
CA PHE A 106 -0.09 14.69 13.55
C PHE A 106 -0.57 13.44 12.79
N TYR A 107 -1.87 13.42 12.48
CA TYR A 107 -2.47 12.41 11.61
C TYR A 107 -2.59 12.95 10.18
N PRO A 108 -2.25 12.14 9.18
CA PRO A 108 -2.40 12.52 7.78
C PRO A 108 -3.81 12.22 7.28
N GLU A 109 -4.62 13.27 7.15
CA GLU A 109 -6.01 13.19 6.68
C GLU A 109 -6.11 12.52 5.29
N HIS A 110 -7.06 11.58 5.14
CA HIS A 110 -7.59 11.16 3.85
C HIS A 110 -9.11 11.30 3.88
N THR A 111 -9.62 12.02 2.89
CA THR A 111 -11.04 12.22 2.50
C THR A 111 -11.91 13.17 3.35
N GLN A 112 -12.67 13.98 2.62
CA GLN A 112 -13.29 15.27 2.96
C GLN A 112 -14.58 15.13 3.80
N TRP A 113 -14.85 16.17 4.62
CA TRP A 113 -15.98 16.41 5.54
C TRP A 113 -15.97 15.67 6.90
N SER A 114 -15.29 16.29 7.87
CA SER A 114 -15.97 16.67 9.12
C SER A 114 -15.45 18.00 9.65
N ARG A 115 -16.41 18.88 9.93
CA ARG A 115 -16.24 20.21 10.49
C ARG A 115 -16.01 20.08 12.00
N ARG A 116 -14.77 19.85 12.42
CA ARG A 116 -14.19 20.24 13.73
C ARG A 116 -12.77 19.68 13.78
N GLN A 117 -11.77 20.56 13.68
CA GLN A 117 -10.44 20.20 14.18
C GLN A 117 -10.58 19.98 15.70
N SER A 118 -10.81 18.73 16.11
CA SER A 118 -10.63 18.36 17.50
C SER A 118 -9.13 18.08 17.66
N SER A 119 -8.36 19.13 17.92
CA SER A 119 -7.13 18.98 18.67
C SER A 119 -7.54 18.49 20.06
N GLU A 120 -7.47 17.18 20.30
CA GLU A 120 -7.56 16.67 21.66
C GLU A 120 -6.31 17.06 22.42
N ILE A 121 -6.45 18.13 23.19
CA ILE A 121 -5.51 18.52 24.22
C ILE A 121 -5.79 17.62 25.42
N GLN A 122 -5.01 16.55 25.58
CA GLN A 122 -4.99 15.79 26.83
C GLN A 122 -4.00 16.49 27.77
N CYS A 123 -4.53 17.27 28.71
CA CYS A 123 -3.74 17.82 29.81
C CYS A 123 -3.53 16.70 30.83
N THR A 124 -2.34 16.11 30.89
CA THR A 124 -1.98 15.20 31.98
C THR A 124 -1.59 16.05 33.20
N LYS A 125 -2.42 16.01 34.24
CA LYS A 125 -2.07 16.51 35.58
C LYS A 125 -0.95 15.68 36.20
#